data_AF-A0A221NW78-F1
#
_entry.id   AF-A0A221NW78-F1
#
_cell.length_a   1.000
_cell.length_b   1.000
_cell.length_c   1.000
_cell.angle_alpha   90.00
_cell.angle_beta   90.00
_cell.angle_gamma   90.00
#
_symmetry.space_group_name_H-M   'P 1'
#
loop_
_entity.id
_entity.type
_entity.pdbx_description
1 polymer ?
#
loop_
_entity_poly.entity_id
_entity_poly.type
_entity_poly.pdbx_seq_one_letter_code
_entity_poly.pdbx_strand_id
1 'polypeptide(L)'
;MTPIPTHDARLWALAWLALTAASGTTLASHLHVRRLDARGVRMVPVHVSVLAVTAGCGLLLLGPGWLWRGGPGAARAVAAVGAGLLLGAVVVRADGWISRTAARRPPAVARTPASGEGAAPGRLRPVGLGGTVAPLRSAAHTGADRRWTPTRRDTDLNLALGWLLATAVAEECVFRGVLLRLAVQLDTPVARATGVVAAVAAFALSHVFFGWRQVLAKLPLSVLATVATLALGTVLAAALGHALFNWHVWRHRPVVVQPGATR
;
A
#
# COMPACT_ATOMS: atom_id res chain seq x y z
N MET A 1 -24.98 25.90 34.37
CA MET A 1 -24.82 25.49 32.96
C MET A 1 -23.47 24.81 32.85
N THR A 2 -23.44 23.50 32.67
CA THR A 2 -22.21 22.78 32.32
C THR A 2 -21.80 23.21 30.91
N PRO A 3 -20.58 23.75 30.70
CA PRO A 3 -20.13 24.06 29.36
C PRO A 3 -20.12 22.76 28.55
N ILE A 4 -20.90 22.71 27.49
CA ILE A 4 -20.79 21.65 26.49
C ILE A 4 -19.37 21.82 25.91
N PRO A 5 -18.48 20.83 26.03
CA PRO A 5 -17.19 20.91 25.37
C PRO A 5 -17.50 20.93 23.88
N THR A 6 -17.38 22.10 23.25
CA THR A 6 -17.28 22.20 21.80
C THR A 6 -15.94 21.57 21.44
N HIS A 7 -15.94 20.24 21.37
CA HIS A 7 -14.79 19.51 20.87
C HIS A 7 -14.42 20.12 19.52
N ASP A 8 -13.17 20.56 19.42
CA ASP A 8 -12.63 21.23 18.26
C ASP A 8 -12.92 20.39 17.01
N ALA A 9 -13.82 20.87 16.13
CA ALA A 9 -14.24 20.17 14.92
C ALA A 9 -13.04 19.77 14.05
N ARG A 10 -11.94 20.54 14.16
CA ARG A 10 -10.68 20.23 13.52
C ARG A 10 -10.07 18.92 14.03
N LEU A 11 -10.06 18.68 15.34
CA LEU A 11 -9.51 17.44 15.91
C LEU A 11 -10.27 16.21 15.42
N TRP A 12 -11.61 16.28 15.35
CA TRP A 12 -12.42 15.21 14.79
C TRP A 12 -12.14 14.97 13.30
N ALA A 13 -11.98 16.04 12.52
CA ALA A 13 -11.61 15.94 11.11
C ALA A 13 -10.23 15.29 10.92
N LEU A 14 -9.24 15.63 11.76
CA LEU A 14 -7.90 15.04 11.73
C LEU A 14 -7.91 13.57 12.17
N ALA A 15 -8.68 13.22 13.19
CA ALA A 15 -8.86 11.84 13.64
C ALA A 15 -9.52 10.98 12.54
N TRP A 16 -10.58 11.50 11.92
CA TRP A 16 -11.25 10.85 10.79
C TRP A 16 -10.29 10.66 9.60
N LEU A 17 -9.48 11.68 9.30
CA LEU A 17 -8.48 11.61 8.24
C LEU A 17 -7.42 10.54 8.53
N ALA A 18 -6.92 10.47 9.76
CA ALA A 18 -5.97 9.44 10.18
C ALA A 18 -6.54 8.03 10.03
N LEU A 19 -7.79 7.83 10.48
CA LEU A 19 -8.48 6.56 10.37
C LEU A 19 -8.70 6.16 8.91
N THR A 20 -9.14 7.10 8.07
CA THR A 20 -9.36 6.86 6.63
C THR A 20 -8.06 6.52 5.91
N ALA A 21 -6.98 7.24 6.23
CA ALA A 21 -5.65 6.96 5.70
C ALA A 21 -5.13 5.56 6.09
N ALA A 22 -5.28 5.18 7.36
CA ALA A 22 -4.85 3.86 7.84
C ALA A 22 -5.73 2.71 7.31
N SER A 23 -6.99 2.98 6.96
CA SER A 23 -7.96 1.99 6.49
C SER A 23 -8.24 2.03 4.98
N GLY A 24 -7.46 2.79 4.20
CA GLY A 24 -7.74 3.07 2.78
C GLY A 24 -7.93 1.82 1.91
N THR A 25 -7.14 0.76 2.13
CA THR A 25 -7.29 -0.52 1.43
C THR A 25 -8.61 -1.21 1.77
N THR A 26 -8.98 -1.25 3.06
CA THR A 26 -10.23 -1.84 3.55
C THR A 26 -11.45 -1.07 3.02
N LEU A 27 -11.39 0.27 3.04
CA LEU A 27 -12.45 1.12 2.51
C LEU A 27 -12.63 0.91 1.01
N ALA A 28 -11.54 0.89 0.24
CA ALA A 28 -11.56 0.64 -1.20
C ALA A 28 -12.13 -0.75 -1.52
N SER A 29 -11.72 -1.77 -0.76
CA SER A 29 -12.23 -3.14 -0.85
C SER A 29 -13.75 -3.21 -0.62
N HIS A 30 -14.26 -2.56 0.42
CA HIS A 30 -15.70 -2.51 0.70
C HIS A 30 -16.48 -1.75 -0.37
N LEU A 31 -15.96 -0.62 -0.84
CA LEU A 31 -16.57 0.15 -1.92
C LEU A 31 -16.63 -0.67 -3.21
N HIS A 32 -15.53 -1.35 -3.54
CA HIS A 32 -15.40 -2.19 -4.71
C HIS A 32 -16.42 -3.33 -4.70
N VAL A 33 -16.39 -4.21 -3.69
CA VAL A 33 -17.30 -5.37 -3.65
C VAL A 33 -18.77 -4.98 -3.55
N ARG A 34 -19.12 -3.94 -2.79
CA ARG A 34 -20.54 -3.59 -2.59
C ARG A 34 -21.14 -2.84 -3.78
N ARG A 35 -20.34 -2.14 -4.58
CA ARG A 35 -20.87 -1.20 -5.58
C ARG A 35 -20.27 -1.34 -6.96
N LEU A 36 -19.01 -1.74 -7.11
CA LEU A 36 -18.29 -1.56 -8.36
C LEU A 36 -17.90 -2.87 -9.04
N ASP A 37 -17.80 -3.97 -8.29
CA ASP A 37 -17.43 -5.28 -8.84
C ASP A 37 -18.46 -5.81 -9.84
N ALA A 38 -19.76 -5.73 -9.50
CA ALA A 38 -20.86 -6.07 -10.41
C ALA A 38 -20.90 -5.21 -11.69
N ARG A 39 -20.22 -4.05 -11.69
CA ARG A 39 -20.09 -3.15 -12.85
C ARG A 39 -18.79 -3.39 -13.63
N GLY A 40 -18.02 -4.41 -13.28
CA GLY A 40 -16.79 -4.78 -13.96
C GLY A 40 -15.58 -3.88 -13.65
N VAL A 41 -15.69 -3.00 -12.65
CA VAL A 41 -14.59 -2.10 -12.26
C VAL A 41 -13.54 -2.89 -11.48
N ARG A 42 -12.26 -2.66 -11.77
CA ARG A 42 -11.15 -3.29 -11.04
C ARG A 42 -10.90 -2.59 -9.70
N MET A 43 -10.38 -3.30 -8.70
CA MET A 43 -10.11 -2.75 -7.37
C MET A 43 -9.09 -1.61 -7.36
N VAL A 44 -8.04 -1.67 -8.19
CA VAL A 44 -6.93 -0.68 -8.15
C VAL A 44 -7.38 0.76 -8.42
N PRO A 45 -8.15 1.07 -9.48
CA PRO A 45 -8.74 2.41 -9.65
C PRO A 45 -9.54 2.89 -8.45
N VAL A 46 -10.29 2.00 -7.79
CA VAL A 46 -11.07 2.33 -6.59
C VAL A 46 -10.14 2.70 -5.44
N HIS A 47 -9.08 1.93 -5.24
CA HIS A 47 -8.08 2.19 -4.22
C HIS A 47 -7.35 3.52 -4.44
N VAL A 48 -6.87 3.78 -5.66
CA VAL A 48 -6.26 5.07 -6.03
C VAL A 48 -7.22 6.22 -5.78
N SER A 49 -8.51 6.06 -6.10
CA SER A 49 -9.52 7.10 -5.87
C SER A 49 -9.70 7.40 -4.37
N VAL A 50 -9.78 6.36 -3.53
CA VAL A 50 -9.87 6.52 -2.06
C VAL A 50 -8.64 7.23 -1.51
N LEU A 51 -7.44 6.84 -1.95
CA LEU A 51 -6.21 7.48 -1.52
C LEU A 51 -6.13 8.94 -2.01
N ALA A 52 -6.53 9.23 -3.24
CA ALA A 52 -6.54 10.57 -3.79
C ALA A 52 -7.50 11.50 -3.04
N VAL A 53 -8.71 11.04 -2.71
CA VAL A 53 -9.66 11.78 -1.87
C VAL A 53 -9.07 12.02 -0.48
N THR A 54 -8.47 11.00 0.13
CA THR A 54 -7.82 11.12 1.45
C THR A 54 -6.68 12.13 1.43
N ALA A 55 -5.81 12.09 0.42
CA ALA A 55 -4.74 13.05 0.23
C ALA A 55 -5.28 14.48 -0.02
N GLY A 56 -6.35 14.61 -0.81
CA GLY A 56 -7.04 15.88 -1.04
C GLY A 56 -7.61 16.49 0.25
N CYS A 57 -8.31 15.70 1.07
CA CYS A 57 -8.74 16.12 2.40
C CYS A 57 -7.56 16.53 3.29
N GLY A 58 -6.44 15.80 3.20
CA GLY A 58 -5.19 16.16 3.88
C GLY A 58 -4.61 17.50 3.41
N LEU A 59 -4.63 17.80 2.11
CA LEU A 59 -4.24 19.11 1.58
C LEU A 59 -5.12 20.23 2.11
N LEU A 60 -6.44 20.01 2.18
CA LEU A 60 -7.39 20.99 2.70
C LEU A 60 -7.20 21.26 4.19
N LEU A 61 -6.97 20.22 5.00
CA LEU A 61 -6.89 20.33 6.46
C LEU A 61 -5.48 20.69 6.99
N LEU A 62 -4.43 20.25 6.31
CA LEU A 62 -3.03 20.43 6.73
C LEU A 62 -2.28 21.48 5.89
N GLY A 63 -2.87 21.95 4.79
CA GLY A 63 -2.27 22.84 3.81
C GLY A 63 -1.28 22.12 2.85
N PRO A 64 -0.89 22.72 1.71
CA PRO A 64 0.00 22.08 0.74
C PRO A 64 1.45 21.92 1.22
N GLY A 65 1.84 22.62 2.30
CA GLY A 65 3.21 22.65 2.82
C GLY A 65 3.75 21.30 3.32
N TRP A 66 2.92 20.27 3.47
CA TRP A 66 3.40 18.92 3.78
C TRP A 66 3.98 18.19 2.57
N LEU A 67 3.56 18.52 1.35
CA LEU A 67 4.19 18.01 0.13
C LEU A 67 5.60 18.57 -0.01
N TRP A 68 5.79 19.82 0.42
CA TRP A 68 7.03 20.59 0.30
C TRP A 68 7.15 21.60 1.44
N ARG A 69 7.82 21.20 2.53
CA ARG A 69 8.04 22.10 3.68
C ARG A 69 8.92 23.29 3.28
N GLY A 70 8.39 24.50 3.19
CA GLY A 70 9.17 25.67 2.76
C GLY A 70 9.32 25.85 1.24
N GLY A 71 8.54 25.11 0.43
CA GLY A 71 8.43 25.31 -1.01
C GLY A 71 9.44 24.56 -1.89
N PRO A 72 9.16 24.42 -3.20
CA PRO A 72 9.99 23.70 -4.16
C PRO A 72 11.18 24.54 -4.67
N GLY A 73 12.30 24.50 -3.94
CA GLY A 73 13.58 25.01 -4.46
C GLY A 73 14.25 24.02 -5.41
N ALA A 74 14.84 24.51 -6.51
CA ALA A 74 15.46 23.66 -7.54
C ALA A 74 16.51 22.69 -6.98
N ALA A 75 17.43 23.17 -6.13
CA ALA A 75 18.45 22.32 -5.49
C ALA A 75 17.84 21.18 -4.67
N ARG A 76 16.74 21.46 -3.95
CA ARG A 76 16.06 20.45 -3.15
C ARG A 76 15.25 19.48 -4.01
N ALA A 77 14.72 19.93 -5.14
CA ALA A 77 14.08 19.05 -6.12
C ALA A 77 15.09 18.07 -6.71
N VAL A 78 16.27 18.56 -7.11
CA VAL A 78 17.36 17.71 -7.57
C VAL A 78 17.80 16.72 -6.49
N ALA A 79 17.98 17.17 -5.25
CA ALA A 79 18.32 16.29 -4.13
C ALA A 79 17.24 15.22 -3.88
N ALA A 80 15.95 15.59 -3.94
CA ALA A 80 14.84 14.68 -3.74
C ALA A 80 14.71 13.66 -4.88
N VAL A 81 14.94 14.06 -6.13
CA VAL A 81 15.00 13.15 -7.27
C VAL A 81 16.16 12.17 -7.09
N GLY A 82 17.37 12.66 -6.84
CA GLY A 82 18.55 11.81 -6.63
C GLY A 82 18.37 10.82 -5.48
N ALA A 83 17.83 11.28 -4.34
CA ALA A 83 17.50 10.44 -3.21
C ALA A 83 16.42 9.40 -3.54
N GLY A 84 15.40 9.76 -4.32
CA GLY A 84 14.36 8.85 -4.76
C GLY A 84 14.87 7.74 -5.68
N LEU A 85 15.76 8.08 -6.62
CA LEU A 85 16.43 7.10 -7.48
C LEU A 85 17.26 6.10 -6.66
N LEU A 86 18.07 6.61 -5.72
CA LEU A 86 18.88 5.78 -4.82
C LEU A 86 18.01 4.89 -3.94
N LEU A 87 16.96 5.44 -3.34
CA LEU A 87 15.99 4.71 -2.51
C LEU A 87 15.38 3.55 -3.30
N GLY A 88 14.90 3.82 -4.52
CA GLY A 88 14.34 2.79 -5.39
C GLY A 88 15.32 1.64 -5.63
N ALA A 89 16.59 1.95 -5.95
CA ALA A 89 17.62 0.94 -6.16
C ALA A 89 17.93 0.11 -4.90
N VAL A 90 18.01 0.76 -3.73
CA VAL A 90 18.24 0.07 -2.45
C VAL A 90 17.06 -0.84 -2.10
N VAL A 91 15.83 -0.36 -2.24
CA VAL A 91 14.62 -1.13 -1.94
C VAL A 91 14.49 -2.35 -2.86
N VAL A 92 14.77 -2.20 -4.15
CA VAL A 92 14.78 -3.33 -5.09
C VAL A 92 15.79 -4.40 -4.67
N ARG A 93 17.00 -4.00 -4.26
CA ARG A 93 18.01 -4.95 -3.76
C ARG A 93 17.57 -5.63 -2.47
N ALA A 94 16.98 -4.87 -1.54
CA ALA A 94 16.46 -5.39 -0.28
C ALA A 94 15.34 -6.42 -0.52
N ASP A 95 14.36 -6.11 -1.37
CA ASP A 95 13.28 -7.02 -1.75
C ASP A 95 13.82 -8.32 -2.39
N GLY A 96 14.78 -8.20 -3.32
CA GLY A 96 15.43 -9.36 -3.93
C GLY A 96 16.19 -10.22 -2.91
N TRP A 97 16.85 -9.60 -1.92
CA TRP A 97 17.51 -10.33 -0.84
C TRP A 97 16.50 -11.04 0.07
N ILE A 98 15.46 -10.36 0.56
CA ILE A 98 14.38 -10.92 1.40
C ILE A 98 13.68 -12.07 0.66
N SER A 99 13.37 -11.86 -0.61
CA SER A 99 12.71 -12.87 -1.45
C SER A 99 13.55 -14.13 -1.59
N ARG A 100 14.87 -14.00 -1.83
CA ARG A 100 15.80 -15.13 -1.93
C ARG A 100 16.01 -15.85 -0.60
N THR A 101 16.18 -15.13 0.50
CA THR A 101 16.38 -15.74 1.82
C THR A 101 15.12 -16.47 2.29
N ALA A 102 13.94 -15.90 2.05
CA ALA A 102 12.67 -16.54 2.38
C ALA A 102 12.38 -17.77 1.49
N ALA A 103 12.84 -17.80 0.24
CA ALA A 103 12.71 -18.95 -0.65
C ALA A 103 13.63 -20.13 -0.30
N ARG A 104 14.70 -19.89 0.47
CA ARG A 104 15.62 -20.95 0.93
C ARG A 104 15.09 -21.77 2.10
N ARG A 105 13.96 -21.38 2.72
CA ARG A 105 13.32 -22.23 3.72
C ARG A 105 12.63 -23.41 3.02
N PRO A 106 12.90 -24.66 3.41
CA PRO A 106 12.22 -25.81 2.84
C PRO A 106 10.70 -25.61 2.98
N PRO A 107 9.91 -25.94 1.94
CA PRO A 107 8.46 -25.84 2.04
C PRO A 107 8.03 -26.67 3.25
N ALA A 108 7.22 -26.07 4.13
CA ALA A 108 6.54 -26.83 5.17
C ALA A 108 5.87 -28.03 4.50
N VAL A 109 6.10 -29.23 5.04
CA VAL A 109 5.53 -30.49 4.54
C VAL A 109 4.05 -30.23 4.30
N ALA A 110 3.63 -30.34 3.04
CA ALA A 110 2.24 -30.16 2.69
C ALA A 110 1.44 -31.16 3.52
N ARG A 111 0.61 -30.68 4.44
CA ARG A 111 -0.40 -31.53 5.06
C ARG A 111 -1.26 -32.05 3.92
N THR A 112 -1.19 -33.35 3.69
CA THR A 112 -2.07 -34.05 2.76
C THR A 112 -3.50 -33.68 3.17
N PRO A 113 -4.29 -33.02 2.31
CA PRO A 113 -5.69 -32.79 2.63
C PRO A 113 -6.34 -34.16 2.85
N ALA A 114 -7.09 -34.29 3.94
CA ALA A 114 -7.85 -35.50 4.20
C ALA A 114 -8.76 -35.76 2.98
N SER A 115 -8.77 -37.00 2.51
CA SER A 115 -9.57 -37.44 1.37
C SER A 115 -11.03 -37.02 1.54
N GLY A 116 -11.46 -36.01 0.78
CA GLY A 116 -12.81 -35.42 0.86
C GLY A 116 -12.85 -33.93 0.54
N GLU A 117 -11.75 -33.21 0.74
CA GLU A 117 -11.65 -31.80 0.34
C GLU A 117 -11.18 -31.71 -1.12
N GLY A 118 -12.10 -31.31 -2.00
CA GLY A 118 -11.89 -31.22 -3.45
C GLY A 118 -10.55 -30.59 -3.84
N ALA A 119 -9.86 -31.24 -4.77
CA ALA A 119 -8.53 -30.87 -5.25
C ALA A 119 -8.44 -29.37 -5.61
N ALA A 120 -7.58 -28.64 -4.89
CA ALA A 120 -7.27 -27.26 -5.19
C ALA A 120 -6.45 -27.18 -6.51
N PRO A 121 -6.90 -26.44 -7.54
CA PRO A 121 -6.13 -26.31 -8.77
C PRO A 121 -5.00 -25.29 -8.62
N GLY A 122 -3.84 -25.64 -9.19
CA GLY A 122 -2.88 -24.75 -9.88
C GLY A 122 -2.40 -23.50 -9.14
N ARG A 123 -1.20 -23.59 -8.56
CA ARG A 123 -0.41 -22.50 -7.96
C ARG A 123 -0.32 -21.26 -8.88
N LEU A 124 -0.92 -20.14 -8.46
CA LEU A 124 -0.48 -18.81 -8.93
C LEU A 124 0.52 -18.24 -7.92
N ARG A 125 1.60 -17.64 -8.44
CA ARG A 125 2.67 -17.01 -7.66
C ARG A 125 2.43 -15.48 -7.58
N PRO A 126 2.91 -14.78 -6.54
CA PRO A 126 2.49 -13.45 -6.16
C PRO A 126 3.28 -12.36 -6.83
N VAL A 127 2.81 -11.16 -6.54
CA VAL A 127 3.52 -9.89 -6.67
C VAL A 127 4.73 -9.91 -5.73
N GLY A 128 5.93 -9.63 -6.25
CA GLY A 128 7.21 -9.72 -5.51
C GLY A 128 7.99 -11.00 -5.83
N LEU A 129 9.33 -10.90 -5.93
CA LEU A 129 10.21 -11.97 -6.41
C LEU A 129 10.17 -13.27 -5.58
N GLY A 130 9.54 -13.26 -4.39
CA GLY A 130 9.62 -14.38 -3.44
C GLY A 130 8.31 -15.01 -2.98
N GLY A 131 7.13 -14.44 -3.21
CA GLY A 131 5.91 -14.96 -2.56
C GLY A 131 5.36 -16.26 -3.17
N THR A 132 4.40 -16.91 -2.49
CA THR A 132 3.32 -17.77 -3.07
C THR A 132 2.02 -17.34 -2.40
N VAL A 133 1.00 -16.95 -3.17
CA VAL A 133 -0.30 -16.48 -2.68
C VAL A 133 -1.28 -17.42 -3.35
N ALA A 134 -1.90 -18.28 -2.55
CA ALA A 134 -2.94 -19.16 -3.04
C ALA A 134 -4.12 -18.28 -3.51
N PRO A 135 -4.65 -18.46 -4.74
CA PRO A 135 -5.90 -17.82 -5.11
C PRO A 135 -7.01 -18.39 -4.22
N LEU A 136 -7.71 -17.54 -3.47
CA LEU A 136 -8.92 -17.93 -2.76
C LEU A 136 -10.10 -17.91 -3.75
N ARG A 137 -10.99 -18.89 -3.61
CA ARG A 137 -12.14 -19.16 -4.48
C ARG A 137 -12.93 -17.88 -4.79
N SER A 138 -13.26 -17.70 -6.07
CA SER A 138 -14.43 -16.91 -6.47
C SER A 138 -15.67 -17.73 -6.09
N ALA A 139 -16.11 -17.65 -4.84
CA ALA A 139 -17.38 -18.25 -4.46
C ALA A 139 -18.48 -17.51 -5.22
N ALA A 140 -19.31 -18.24 -5.97
CA ALA A 140 -20.57 -17.71 -6.46
C ALA A 140 -21.32 -17.08 -5.27
N HIS A 141 -21.56 -15.78 -5.34
CA HIS A 141 -22.15 -14.98 -4.26
C HIS A 141 -23.65 -15.30 -4.12
N THR A 142 -23.99 -16.48 -3.61
CA THR A 142 -25.38 -16.87 -3.31
C THR A 142 -25.67 -17.01 -1.81
N GLY A 143 -24.74 -16.63 -0.92
CA GLY A 143 -24.92 -16.73 0.53
C GLY A 143 -24.37 -15.51 1.28
N ALA A 144 -25.09 -15.08 2.31
CA ALA A 144 -24.99 -13.83 3.06
C ALA A 144 -23.68 -13.55 3.83
N ASP A 145 -22.58 -14.25 3.56
CA ASP A 145 -21.30 -13.96 4.20
C ASP A 145 -20.59 -12.79 3.50
N ARG A 146 -20.89 -11.57 3.98
CA ARG A 146 -20.31 -10.29 3.53
C ARG A 146 -18.81 -10.13 3.85
N ARG A 147 -18.06 -11.22 4.02
CA ARG A 147 -16.60 -11.18 4.20
C ARG A 147 -15.98 -10.98 2.83
N TRP A 148 -15.27 -9.87 2.65
CA TRP A 148 -14.50 -9.60 1.43
C TRP A 148 -13.51 -10.76 1.20
N THR A 149 -13.61 -11.39 0.04
CA THR A 149 -12.63 -12.35 -0.46
C THR A 149 -12.04 -11.77 -1.74
N PRO A 150 -10.70 -11.67 -1.88
CA PRO A 150 -10.11 -11.18 -3.11
C PRO A 150 -10.56 -12.05 -4.29
N THR A 151 -11.15 -11.46 -5.32
CA THR A 151 -11.52 -12.21 -6.52
C THR A 151 -10.29 -12.47 -7.39
N ARG A 152 -10.39 -13.42 -8.32
CA ARG A 152 -9.32 -13.66 -9.31
C ARG A 152 -8.97 -12.38 -10.08
N ARG A 153 -9.97 -11.52 -10.35
CA ARG A 153 -9.83 -10.22 -11.02
C ARG A 153 -9.03 -9.21 -10.21
N ASP A 154 -9.13 -9.28 -8.88
CA ASP A 154 -8.40 -8.42 -7.95
C ASP A 154 -6.94 -8.87 -7.79
N THR A 155 -6.68 -10.15 -8.01
CA THR A 155 -5.34 -10.73 -8.03
C THR A 155 -4.70 -10.75 -9.42
N ASP A 156 -5.45 -10.39 -10.48
CA ASP A 156 -4.96 -10.47 -11.85
C ASP A 156 -3.95 -9.36 -12.12
N LEU A 157 -2.70 -9.78 -12.28
CA LEU A 157 -1.54 -8.90 -12.33
C LEU A 157 -1.39 -8.13 -13.63
N ASN A 158 -2.31 -8.31 -14.59
CA ASN A 158 -2.39 -7.50 -15.81
C ASN A 158 -2.92 -6.08 -15.54
N LEU A 159 -2.41 -5.44 -14.49
CA LEU A 159 -2.56 -4.02 -14.25
C LEU A 159 -1.62 -3.26 -15.19
N ALA A 160 -2.16 -2.20 -15.78
CA ALA A 160 -1.36 -1.26 -16.56
C ALA A 160 -0.35 -0.58 -15.63
N LEU A 161 0.88 -0.37 -16.11
CA LEU A 161 1.95 0.27 -15.35
C LEU A 161 1.49 1.61 -14.75
N GLY A 162 0.74 2.41 -15.52
CA GLY A 162 0.22 3.71 -15.07
C GLY A 162 -0.58 3.62 -13.76
N TRP A 163 -1.38 2.58 -13.56
CA TRP A 163 -2.12 2.38 -12.31
C TRP A 163 -1.20 2.04 -11.13
N LEU A 164 -0.15 1.25 -11.35
CA LEU A 164 0.83 0.92 -10.30
C LEU A 164 1.65 2.14 -9.88
N LEU A 165 2.01 3.00 -10.84
CA LEU A 165 2.71 4.26 -10.56
C LEU A 165 1.79 5.24 -9.85
N ALA A 166 0.53 5.35 -10.27
CA ALA A 166 -0.46 6.19 -9.60
C ALA A 166 -0.70 5.74 -8.15
N THR A 167 -0.82 4.44 -7.90
CA THR A 167 -0.92 3.89 -6.53
C THR A 167 0.29 4.27 -5.69
N ALA A 168 1.52 4.11 -6.21
CA ALA A 168 2.74 4.47 -5.47
C ALA A 168 2.70 5.95 -5.02
N VAL A 169 2.37 6.86 -5.94
CA VAL A 169 2.27 8.29 -5.62
C VAL A 169 1.18 8.55 -4.59
N ALA A 170 -0.01 7.98 -4.78
CA ALA A 170 -1.15 8.18 -3.89
C ALA A 170 -0.88 7.63 -2.48
N GLU A 171 -0.25 6.46 -2.38
CA GLU A 171 0.17 5.87 -1.10
C GLU A 171 1.18 6.77 -0.40
N GLU A 172 2.21 7.27 -1.08
CA GLU A 172 3.17 8.17 -0.44
C GLU A 172 2.52 9.50 0.01
N CYS A 173 1.60 10.05 -0.78
CA CYS A 173 0.81 11.20 -0.36
C CYS A 173 -0.02 10.94 0.90
N VAL A 174 -0.60 9.75 1.06
CA VAL A 174 -1.40 9.42 2.24
C VAL A 174 -0.52 9.06 3.45
N PHE A 175 0.43 8.14 3.31
CA PHE A 175 1.21 7.64 4.43
C PHE A 175 2.32 8.60 4.87
N ARG A 176 3.08 9.17 3.93
CA ARG A 176 4.22 10.09 4.24
C ARG A 176 3.77 11.53 4.23
N GLY A 177 2.73 11.83 3.47
CA GLY A 177 2.16 13.16 3.43
C GLY A 177 1.18 13.46 4.55
N VAL A 178 0.16 12.61 4.74
CA VAL A 178 -0.88 12.83 5.75
C VAL A 178 -0.51 12.20 7.10
N LEU A 179 -0.39 10.87 7.17
CA LEU A 179 -0.19 10.18 8.47
C LEU A 179 1.10 10.57 9.17
N LEU A 180 2.22 10.58 8.45
CA LEU A 180 3.51 11.02 9.00
C LEU A 180 3.48 12.49 9.45
N ARG A 181 2.75 13.36 8.72
CA ARG A 181 2.61 14.77 9.10
C ARG A 181 1.83 14.93 10.41
N LEU A 182 0.73 14.19 10.56
CA LEU A 182 -0.02 14.16 11.82
C LEU A 182 0.85 13.65 12.97
N ALA A 183 1.64 12.59 12.73
CA ALA A 183 2.52 12.03 13.75
C ALA A 183 3.57 13.04 14.25
N VAL A 184 4.20 13.83 13.37
CA VAL A 184 5.22 14.81 13.79
C VAL A 184 4.63 16.08 14.43
N GLN A 185 3.31 16.27 14.39
CA GLN A 185 2.61 17.38 15.05
C GLN A 185 2.27 17.12 16.52
N LEU A 186 2.42 15.88 17.00
CA LEU A 186 2.16 15.53 18.39
C LEU A 186 3.08 16.31 19.34
N ASP A 187 2.60 16.66 20.55
CA ASP A 187 3.30 17.64 21.40
C ASP A 187 4.57 17.10 22.04
N THR A 188 4.60 15.81 22.39
CA THR A 188 5.72 15.20 23.10
C THR A 188 6.63 14.40 22.15
N PRO A 189 7.96 14.35 22.41
CA PRO A 189 8.88 13.58 21.58
C PRO A 189 8.55 12.09 21.53
N VAL A 190 8.07 11.53 22.66
CA VAL A 190 7.62 10.14 22.75
C VAL A 190 6.40 9.91 21.85
N ALA A 191 5.38 10.77 21.94
CA ALA A 191 4.19 10.65 21.10
C ALA A 191 4.54 10.77 19.60
N ARG A 192 5.44 11.69 19.23
CA ARG A 192 5.93 11.81 17.85
C ARG A 192 6.61 10.52 17.38
N ALA A 193 7.53 9.98 18.17
CA ALA A 193 8.24 8.75 17.83
C ALA A 193 7.25 7.57 17.66
N THR A 194 6.32 7.40 18.59
CA THR A 194 5.25 6.39 18.51
C THR A 194 4.38 6.60 17.28
N GLY A 195 3.99 7.84 16.97
CA GLY A 195 3.21 8.16 15.77
C GLY A 195 3.94 7.84 14.47
N VAL A 196 5.25 8.10 14.40
CA VAL A 196 6.08 7.76 13.23
C VAL A 196 6.15 6.24 13.05
N VAL A 197 6.39 5.50 14.14
CA VAL A 197 6.37 4.02 14.13
C VAL A 197 5.00 3.49 13.69
N ALA A 198 3.92 4.07 14.21
CA ALA A 198 2.56 3.71 13.83
C ALA A 198 2.27 3.99 12.35
N ALA A 199 2.74 5.11 11.79
CA ALA A 199 2.58 5.42 10.37
C ALA A 199 3.36 4.43 9.47
N VAL A 200 4.59 4.06 9.86
CA VAL A 200 5.39 3.03 9.18
C VAL A 200 4.69 1.66 9.22
N ALA A 201 4.16 1.29 10.38
CA ALA A 201 3.42 0.05 10.57
C ALA A 201 2.10 0.03 9.78
N ALA A 202 1.34 1.14 9.78
CA ALA A 202 0.09 1.26 9.03
C ALA A 202 0.32 1.05 7.52
N PHE A 203 1.37 1.64 6.95
CA PHE A 203 1.73 1.40 5.55
C PHE A 203 2.04 -0.09 5.30
N ALA A 204 2.88 -0.72 6.13
CA ALA A 204 3.23 -2.13 5.94
C ALA A 204 2.00 -3.05 6.10
N LEU A 205 1.17 -2.81 7.11
CA LEU A 205 -0.03 -3.58 7.40
C LEU A 205 -1.14 -3.36 6.38
N SER A 206 -1.17 -2.25 5.65
CA SER A 206 -2.12 -2.06 4.54
C SER A 206 -1.95 -3.11 3.43
N HIS A 207 -0.80 -3.79 3.40
CA HIS A 207 -0.47 -4.87 2.46
C HIS A 207 -0.71 -6.28 3.04
N VAL A 208 -1.25 -6.40 4.27
CA VAL A 208 -1.48 -7.70 4.92
C VAL A 208 -2.44 -8.59 4.12
N PHE A 209 -3.34 -8.00 3.33
CA PHE A 209 -4.23 -8.70 2.41
C PHE A 209 -3.48 -9.54 1.36
N PHE A 210 -2.23 -9.16 1.04
CA PHE A 210 -1.36 -9.90 0.14
C PHE A 210 -0.42 -10.88 0.87
N GLY A 211 -0.61 -11.04 2.18
CA GLY A 211 0.13 -11.94 3.06
C GLY A 211 1.31 -11.30 3.80
N TRP A 212 1.72 -11.91 4.92
CA TRP A 212 2.80 -11.40 5.78
C TRP A 212 4.15 -11.21 5.07
N ARG A 213 4.43 -11.99 4.02
CA ARG A 213 5.65 -11.81 3.23
C ARG A 213 5.67 -10.45 2.53
N GLN A 214 4.51 -9.94 2.08
CA GLN A 214 4.40 -8.61 1.50
C GLN A 214 4.58 -7.52 2.55
N VAL A 215 3.99 -7.69 3.74
CA VAL A 215 4.21 -6.78 4.87
C VAL A 215 5.70 -6.63 5.16
N LEU A 216 6.41 -7.75 5.30
CA LEU A 216 7.86 -7.75 5.56
C LEU A 216 8.68 -7.16 4.41
N ALA A 217 8.31 -7.46 3.16
CA ALA A 217 8.98 -6.91 1.97
C ALA A 217 8.79 -5.39 1.82
N LYS A 218 7.66 -4.85 2.30
CA LYS A 218 7.34 -3.41 2.25
C LYS A 218 7.91 -2.63 3.43
N LEU A 219 8.35 -3.28 4.51
CA LEU A 219 8.97 -2.59 5.65
C LEU A 219 10.24 -1.80 5.27
N PRO A 220 11.22 -2.35 4.52
CA PRO A 220 12.39 -1.58 4.10
C PRO A 220 12.03 -0.33 3.30
N LEU A 221 11.11 -0.47 2.34
CA LEU A 221 10.57 0.66 1.59
C LEU A 221 9.95 1.69 2.55
N SER A 222 9.15 1.22 3.50
CA SER A 222 8.43 2.08 4.43
C SER A 222 9.36 2.92 5.29
N VAL A 223 10.38 2.28 5.86
CA VAL A 223 11.37 2.93 6.73
C VAL A 223 12.20 3.94 5.95
N LEU A 224 12.76 3.52 4.80
CA LEU A 224 13.61 4.40 3.99
C LEU A 224 12.83 5.59 3.42
N ALA A 225 11.58 5.38 2.98
CA ALA A 225 10.70 6.45 2.51
C ALA A 225 10.38 7.48 3.61
N THR A 226 10.13 7.00 4.84
CA THR A 226 9.91 7.87 5.99
C THR A 226 11.16 8.68 6.33
N VAL A 227 12.33 8.05 6.37
CA VAL A 227 13.62 8.75 6.62
C VAL A 227 13.86 9.81 5.54
N ALA A 228 13.72 9.46 4.26
CA ALA A 228 13.90 10.41 3.16
C ALA A 228 12.92 11.58 3.23
N THR A 229 11.65 11.32 3.57
CA THR A 229 10.62 12.37 3.71
C THR A 229 10.95 13.32 4.85
N LEU A 230 11.36 12.80 6.01
CA LEU A 230 11.74 13.62 7.16
C LEU A 230 13.00 14.45 6.88
N ALA A 231 14.01 13.86 6.24
CA ALA A 231 15.27 14.53 5.93
C ALA A 231 15.12 15.63 4.88
N LEU A 232 14.32 15.39 3.83
CA LEU A 232 14.18 16.32 2.70
C LEU A 232 12.97 17.25 2.84
N GLY A 233 12.08 16.98 3.79
CA GLY A 233 10.84 17.74 3.98
C GLY A 233 9.87 17.65 2.79
N THR A 234 9.94 16.58 2.00
CA THR A 234 9.07 16.35 0.83
C THR A 234 8.82 14.86 0.61
N VAL A 235 7.62 14.52 0.12
CA VAL A 235 7.25 13.15 -0.27
C VAL A 235 7.83 12.72 -1.61
N LEU A 236 8.44 13.64 -2.39
CA LEU A 236 8.88 13.36 -3.76
C LEU A 236 9.89 12.20 -3.84
N ALA A 237 10.88 12.17 -2.94
CA ALA A 237 11.88 11.09 -2.91
C ALA A 237 11.22 9.73 -2.63
N ALA A 238 10.29 9.69 -1.67
CA ALA A 238 9.51 8.49 -1.36
C ALA A 238 8.66 8.04 -2.55
N ALA A 239 7.93 8.96 -3.19
CA ALA A 239 7.06 8.67 -4.33
C ALA A 239 7.84 8.12 -5.53
N LEU A 240 8.99 8.72 -5.85
CA LEU A 240 9.85 8.25 -6.94
C LEU A 240 10.47 6.88 -6.62
N GLY A 241 11.01 6.69 -5.42
CA GLY A 241 11.59 5.41 -5.04
C GLY A 241 10.57 4.28 -5.00
N HIS A 242 9.34 4.54 -4.53
CA HIS A 242 8.24 3.59 -4.59
C HIS A 242 7.79 3.32 -6.04
N ALA A 243 7.65 4.36 -6.85
CA ALA A 243 7.30 4.20 -8.27
C ALA A 243 8.32 3.34 -9.03
N LEU A 244 9.62 3.56 -8.79
CA LEU A 244 10.69 2.73 -9.36
C LEU A 244 10.64 1.28 -8.89
N PHE A 245 10.35 1.05 -7.60
CA PHE A 245 10.13 -0.28 -7.09
C PHE A 245 8.97 -0.97 -7.81
N ASN A 246 7.82 -0.28 -7.94
CA ASN A 246 6.65 -0.82 -8.65
C ASN A 246 6.94 -1.08 -10.13
N TRP A 247 7.68 -0.18 -10.80
CA TRP A 247 8.13 -0.39 -12.17
C TRP A 247 9.05 -1.61 -12.30
N HIS A 248 10.00 -1.78 -11.38
CA HIS A 248 10.91 -2.92 -11.38
C HIS A 248 10.14 -4.24 -11.23
N VAL A 249 9.22 -4.31 -10.27
CA VAL A 249 8.35 -5.48 -10.06
C VAL A 249 7.48 -5.73 -11.30
N TRP A 250 6.92 -4.69 -11.90
CA TRP A 250 6.11 -4.80 -13.12
C TRP A 250 6.92 -5.34 -14.31
N ARG A 251 8.16 -4.86 -14.50
CA ARG A 251 9.02 -5.28 -15.60
C ARG A 251 9.47 -6.74 -15.48
N HIS A 252 9.73 -7.20 -14.26
CA HIS A 252 10.26 -8.55 -14.01
C HIS A 252 9.17 -9.52 -13.56
N ARG A 253 7.89 -9.15 -13.68
CA ARG A 253 6.79 -10.08 -13.44
C ARG A 253 6.82 -11.17 -14.51
N PRO A 254 6.77 -12.46 -14.15
CA PRO A 254 6.63 -13.52 -15.14
C PRO A 254 5.28 -13.34 -15.84
N VAL A 255 5.29 -13.34 -17.18
CA VAL A 255 4.06 -13.32 -17.98
C VAL A 255 3.36 -14.66 -17.74
N VAL A 256 2.21 -14.62 -17.08
CA VAL A 256 1.36 -15.81 -16.93
C VAL A 256 0.70 -16.05 -18.28
N VAL A 257 1.25 -16.96 -19.07
CA VAL A 257 0.57 -17.47 -20.26
C VAL A 257 -0.64 -18.25 -19.76
N GLN A 258 -1.85 -17.79 -20.07
CA GLN A 258 -3.06 -18.55 -19.76
C GLN A 258 -3.00 -19.87 -20.55
N PRO A 259 -3.10 -21.03 -19.88
CA PRO A 259 -3.24 -22.31 -20.59
C PRO A 259 -4.50 -22.25 -21.46
N GLY A 260 -4.35 -22.34 -22.79
CA GLY A 260 -5.46 -22.36 -23.74
C GLY A 260 -5.66 -21.09 -24.57
N ALA A 261 -4.85 -20.04 -24.41
CA ALA A 261 -4.84 -18.93 -25.38
C ALA A 261 -4.05 -19.36 -26.63
N THR A 262 -4.72 -19.99 -27.59
CA THR A 262 -4.19 -20.18 -28.95
C THR A 262 -3.94 -18.82 -29.59
N ARG A 263 -2.73 -18.62 -30.11
CA ARG A 263 -2.36 -17.42 -30.88
C ARG A 263 -3.04 -17.41 -32.24
#